data_AF-A0AAD8MXL0-F1
#
_entry.id   AF-A0AAD8MXL0-F1
#
_cell.length_a   1.000
_cell.length_b   1.000
_cell.length_c   1.000
_cell.angle_alpha   90.00
_cell.angle_beta   90.00
_cell.angle_gamma   90.00
#
_symmetry.space_group_name_H-M   'P 1'
#
loop_
_entity.id
_entity.type
_entity.pdbx_description
1 polymer ?
#
loop_
_entity_poly.entity_id
_entity_poly.type
_entity_poly.pdbx_seq_one_letter_code
_entity_poly.pdbx_strand_id
1 'polypeptide(L)'
;MNCSYVKDYEFIAIFYADFQPTPDFLKQNVPYFKDDEELGLVQTRWSFVNKDENLLTRLQNINLPCHFEVEQHVNEILINFFGFNGTAGVWDQNFRRIRWVVGEDYS
;
A
#
# COMPACT_ATOMS: atom_id res chain seq x y z
N MET A 1 -18.41 7.24 4.21
CA MET A 1 -18.21 8.69 4.04
C MET A 1 -19.31 9.22 3.12
N ASN A 2 -20.04 10.29 3.48
CA ASN A 2 -21.15 10.81 2.67
C ASN A 2 -20.73 12.06 1.87
N CYS A 3 -19.52 12.02 1.28
CA CYS A 3 -19.04 13.06 0.38
C CYS A 3 -19.49 12.71 -1.04
N SER A 4 -20.37 13.52 -1.63
CA SER A 4 -20.95 13.26 -2.96
C SER A 4 -19.90 13.14 -4.04
N TYR A 5 -18.85 13.97 -3.99
CA TYR A 5 -17.78 13.98 -4.99
C TYR A 5 -16.91 12.72 -4.98
N VAL A 6 -16.91 11.93 -3.91
CA VAL A 6 -16.10 10.71 -3.79
C VAL A 6 -16.78 9.54 -4.49
N LYS A 7 -18.11 9.57 -4.62
CA LYS A 7 -18.94 8.46 -5.13
C LYS A 7 -18.70 8.12 -6.61
N ASP A 8 -18.16 9.07 -7.37
CA ASP A 8 -17.88 8.91 -8.79
C ASP A 8 -16.49 8.30 -9.07
N TYR A 9 -15.69 8.07 -8.02
CA TYR A 9 -14.36 7.48 -8.14
C TYR A 9 -14.37 6.02 -7.72
N GLU A 10 -13.85 5.14 -8.57
CA GLU A 10 -13.76 3.70 -8.29
C GLU A 10 -12.63 3.39 -7.31
N PHE A 11 -11.47 4.03 -7.48
CA PHE A 11 -10.29 3.79 -6.66
C PHE A 11 -9.91 4.99 -5.79
N ILE A 12 -9.41 4.73 -4.59
CA ILE A 12 -8.88 5.73 -3.64
C ILE A 12 -7.43 5.38 -3.33
N ALA A 13 -6.49 6.23 -3.76
CA ALA A 13 -5.09 6.15 -3.31
C ALA A 13 -4.89 7.01 -2.05
N ILE A 14 -4.25 6.45 -1.04
CA ILE A 14 -4.00 7.11 0.26
C ILE A 14 -2.51 7.27 0.46
N PHE A 15 -2.09 8.51 0.72
CA PHE A 15 -0.71 8.87 0.96
C PHE A 15 -0.58 9.81 2.17
N TYR A 16 0.49 9.67 2.94
CA TYR A 16 0.90 10.72 3.87
C TYR A 16 1.34 11.98 3.12
N ALA A 17 1.31 13.13 3.80
CA ALA A 17 1.62 14.43 3.20
C ALA A 17 3.08 14.57 2.73
N ASP A 18 3.97 13.77 3.29
CA ASP A 18 5.41 13.70 2.98
C ASP A 18 5.75 12.56 2.00
N PHE A 19 4.77 11.77 1.59
CA PHE A 19 4.99 10.66 0.67
C PHE A 19 5.28 11.16 -0.74
N GLN A 20 6.30 10.58 -1.37
CA GLN A 20 6.75 10.92 -2.71
C GLN A 20 6.54 9.71 -3.63
N PRO A 21 5.32 9.49 -4.17
CA PRO A 21 5.06 8.35 -5.02
C PRO A 21 5.80 8.50 -6.35
N THR A 22 6.26 7.40 -6.93
CA THR A 22 6.76 7.43 -8.30
C THR A 22 5.65 7.85 -9.28
N PRO A 23 5.97 8.53 -10.39
CA PRO A 23 4.96 9.01 -11.34
C PRO A 23 4.09 7.92 -11.97
N ASP A 24 4.53 6.67 -11.92
CA ASP A 24 3.87 5.49 -12.45
C ASP A 24 3.15 4.66 -11.38
N PHE A 25 3.15 5.08 -10.11
CA PHE A 25 2.50 4.38 -8.99
C PHE A 25 1.11 3.84 -9.36
N LEU A 26 0.20 4.69 -9.86
CA LEU A 26 -1.16 4.24 -10.20
C LEU A 26 -1.17 3.30 -11.41
N LYS A 27 -0.28 3.51 -12.38
CA LYS A 27 -0.19 2.66 -13.58
C LYS A 27 0.25 1.25 -13.24
N GLN A 28 1.10 1.09 -12.23
CA GLN A 28 1.54 -0.21 -11.77
C GLN A 28 0.54 -0.88 -10.82
N ASN A 29 -0.16 -0.10 -9.98
CA ASN A 29 -1.00 -0.67 -8.91
C ASN A 29 -2.49 -0.86 -9.27
N VAL A 30 -3.08 0.00 -10.11
CA VAL A 30 -4.50 -0.14 -10.50
C VAL A 30 -4.78 -1.44 -11.29
N PRO A 31 -3.90 -1.93 -12.19
CA PRO A 31 -4.17 -3.15 -12.95
C PRO A 31 -4.42 -4.41 -12.11
N TYR A 32 -3.93 -4.49 -10.87
CA TYR A 32 -4.14 -5.66 -10.02
C TYR A 32 -5.61 -5.91 -9.65
N PHE A 33 -6.45 -4.89 -9.67
CA PHE A 33 -7.89 -5.02 -9.43
C PHE A 33 -8.65 -5.62 -10.62
N LYS A 34 -8.04 -5.65 -11.81
CA LYS A 34 -8.74 -6.06 -13.04
C LYS A 34 -9.09 -7.54 -13.06
N ASP A 35 -8.21 -8.38 -12.51
CA ASP A 35 -8.33 -9.83 -12.60
C ASP A 35 -8.97 -10.45 -11.35
N ASP A 36 -9.31 -9.63 -10.34
CA ASP A 36 -9.86 -10.07 -9.06
C ASP A 36 -10.89 -9.09 -8.48
N GLU A 37 -12.18 -9.34 -8.75
CA GLU A 37 -13.31 -8.52 -8.25
C GLU A 37 -13.47 -8.56 -6.72
N GLU A 38 -12.79 -9.50 -6.03
CA GLU A 38 -12.80 -9.61 -4.57
C GLU A 38 -11.66 -8.82 -3.92
N LEU A 39 -10.78 -8.20 -4.71
CA LEU A 39 -9.64 -7.44 -4.22
C LEU A 39 -10.05 -6.04 -3.74
N GLY A 40 -10.02 -5.81 -2.44
CA GLY A 40 -10.33 -4.49 -1.87
C GLY A 40 -9.15 -3.54 -1.68
N LEU A 41 -7.91 -4.04 -1.61
CA LEU A 41 -6.73 -3.25 -1.27
C LEU A 41 -5.47 -3.75 -1.99
N VAL A 42 -4.73 -2.84 -2.60
CA VAL A 42 -3.33 -3.03 -3.01
C VAL A 42 -2.48 -2.20 -2.06
N GLN A 43 -1.68 -2.85 -1.20
CA GLN A 43 -0.71 -2.17 -0.34
C GLN A 43 0.65 -2.28 -1.00
N THR A 44 1.29 -1.14 -1.20
CA THR A 44 2.65 -1.11 -1.73
C THR A 44 3.67 -0.94 -0.61
N ARG A 45 4.91 -1.30 -0.95
CA ARG A 45 6.04 -1.09 -0.06
C ARG A 45 6.55 0.33 -0.22
N TRP A 46 7.09 0.83 0.88
CA TRP A 46 7.71 2.13 0.94
C TRP A 46 8.92 2.11 1.86
N SER A 47 9.77 3.11 1.69
CA SER A 47 11.01 3.34 2.40
C SER A 47 11.15 4.83 2.72
N PHE A 48 12.20 5.17 3.45
CA PHE A 48 12.50 6.54 3.80
C PHE A 48 13.55 7.11 2.84
N VAL A 49 13.24 8.24 2.20
CA VAL A 49 14.20 8.98 1.35
C VAL A 49 15.44 9.41 2.13
N ASN A 50 15.29 9.64 3.44
CA ASN A 50 16.36 10.07 4.34
C ASN A 50 16.98 8.92 5.15
N LYS A 51 16.77 7.66 4.75
CA LYS A 51 17.23 6.48 5.50
C LYS A 51 18.72 6.54 5.90
N ASP A 52 19.57 7.15 5.09
CA ASP A 52 21.02 7.21 5.30
C ASP A 52 21.52 8.51 5.96
N GLU A 53 20.63 9.43 6.33
CA GLU A 53 21.05 10.74 6.89
C GLU A 53 21.72 10.65 8.26
N ASN A 54 21.25 9.78 9.14
CA ASN A 54 21.82 9.62 10.48
C ASN A 54 21.58 8.22 11.06
N LEU A 55 22.13 7.97 12.27
CA LEU A 55 22.00 6.67 12.92
C LEU A 55 20.54 6.29 13.21
N LEU A 56 19.70 7.26 13.59
CA LEU A 56 18.30 6.99 13.91
C LEU A 56 17.51 6.57 12.67
N THR A 57 17.65 7.29 11.55
CA THR A 57 16.96 6.97 10.29
C THR A 57 17.41 5.62 9.75
N ARG A 58 18.69 5.27 9.91
CA ARG A 58 19.23 3.96 9.54
C ARG A 58 18.63 2.84 10.39
N LEU A 59 18.54 3.05 11.71
CA LEU A 59 17.93 2.09 12.63
C LEU A 59 16.44 1.89 12.34
N GLN A 60 15.71 2.95 12.02
CA GLN A 60 14.31 2.87 11.61
C GLN A 60 14.16 2.07 10.31
N ASN A 61 15.03 2.31 9.32
CA ASN A 61 14.99 1.60 8.05
C ASN A 61 15.29 0.09 8.16
N ILE A 62 16.08 -0.35 9.15
CA ILE A 62 16.39 -1.79 9.35
C ILE A 62 15.11 -2.61 9.64
N ASN A 63 14.12 -2.01 10.30
CA ASN A 63 12.90 -2.73 10.68
C ASN A 63 11.91 -2.89 9.51
N LEU A 64 11.96 -1.99 8.52
CA LEU A 64 10.99 -1.95 7.42
C LEU A 64 10.98 -3.24 6.58
N PRO A 65 12.14 -3.79 6.13
CA PRO A 65 12.14 -5.02 5.34
C PRO A 65 11.51 -6.20 6.09
N CYS A 66 11.77 -6.33 7.40
CA CYS A 66 11.17 -7.39 8.22
C CYS A 66 9.63 -7.26 8.24
N HIS A 67 9.13 -6.04 8.42
CA HIS A 67 7.69 -5.80 8.42
C HIS A 67 7.05 -6.12 7.05
N PHE A 68 7.60 -5.61 5.95
CA PHE A 68 7.00 -5.79 4.63
C PHE A 68 7.22 -7.19 4.03
N GLU A 69 8.46 -7.69 4.04
CA GLU A 69 8.83 -8.92 3.32
C GLU A 69 8.54 -10.18 4.13
N VAL A 70 8.51 -10.08 5.46
CA VAL A 70 8.26 -11.23 6.33
C VAL A 70 6.86 -11.14 6.91
N GLU A 71 6.58 -10.16 7.76
CA GLU A 71 5.31 -10.14 8.51
C GLU A 71 4.10 -10.02 7.57
N GLN A 72 4.10 -9.04 6.66
CA GLN A 72 2.95 -8.84 5.78
C GLN A 72 2.79 -9.95 4.75
N HIS A 73 3.88 -10.44 4.18
CA HIS A 73 3.84 -11.53 3.19
C HIS A 73 3.47 -12.87 3.83
N VAL A 74 3.93 -13.16 5.05
CA VAL A 74 3.51 -14.37 5.76
C VAL A 74 2.04 -14.28 6.16
N ASN A 75 1.57 -13.12 6.62
CA ASN A 75 0.17 -12.91 6.99
C ASN A 75 -0.77 -13.01 5.78
N GLU A 76 -0.34 -12.54 4.60
CA GLU A 76 -1.02 -12.82 3.33
C GLU A 76 -1.23 -14.32 3.15
N ILE A 77 -0.13 -15.08 3.12
CA ILE A 77 -0.14 -16.48 2.68
C ILE A 77 -0.91 -17.35 3.68
N LEU A 78 -0.71 -17.11 4.99
CA LEU A 78 -1.23 -17.98 6.03
C LEU A 78 -2.60 -17.57 6.56
N ILE A 79 -2.88 -16.27 6.62
CA ILE A 79 -4.06 -15.71 7.30
C ILE A 79 -5.03 -15.08 6.27
N ASN A 80 -4.58 -14.86 5.03
CA ASN A 80 -5.33 -14.18 3.98
C ASN A 80 -5.83 -12.81 4.47
N PHE A 81 -5.05 -12.14 5.33
CA PHE A 81 -5.36 -10.85 5.92
C PHE A 81 -4.11 -10.14 6.42
N PHE A 82 -4.08 -8.82 6.30
CA PHE A 82 -3.08 -7.94 6.87
C PHE A 82 -3.67 -6.53 7.03
N GLY A 83 -3.10 -5.73 7.94
CA GLY A 83 -3.54 -4.36 8.16
C GLY A 83 -3.05 -3.41 7.07
N PHE A 84 -3.84 -2.38 6.78
CA PHE A 84 -3.40 -1.25 5.97
C PHE A 84 -2.42 -0.38 6.76
N ASN A 85 -1.31 0.00 6.13
CA ASN A 85 -0.21 0.72 6.79
C ASN A 85 -0.45 2.22 6.96
N GLY A 86 -1.60 2.73 6.50
CA GLY A 86 -1.96 4.15 6.58
C GLY A 86 -1.52 4.98 5.37
N THR A 87 -0.65 4.46 4.49
CA THR A 87 -0.15 5.15 3.29
C THR A 87 0.23 4.14 2.20
N ALA A 88 0.55 4.66 1.01
CA ALA A 88 1.06 3.91 -0.13
C ALA A 88 0.15 2.74 -0.53
N GLY A 89 -1.17 2.94 -0.43
CA GLY A 89 -2.16 1.92 -0.78
C GLY A 89 -3.27 2.48 -1.65
N VAL A 90 -3.82 1.61 -2.48
CA VAL A 90 -4.98 1.87 -3.33
C VAL A 90 -6.13 0.98 -2.85
N TRP A 91 -7.31 1.57 -2.68
CA TRP A 91 -8.54 0.89 -2.28
C TRP A 91 -9.56 0.95 -3.42
N ASP A 92 -10.32 -0.12 -3.62
CA ASP A 92 -11.57 -0.08 -4.40
C ASP A 92 -12.71 0.38 -3.47
N GLN A 93 -13.54 1.33 -3.89
CA GLN A 93 -14.70 1.78 -3.13
C GLN A 93 -15.85 0.76 -3.06
N ASN A 94 -15.94 -0.14 -4.03
CA ASN A 94 -17.02 -1.12 -4.16
C ASN A 94 -16.68 -2.49 -3.56
N PHE A 95 -15.54 -2.59 -2.88
CA PHE A 95 -15.00 -3.86 -2.41
C PHE A 95 -15.95 -4.61 -1.47
N ARG A 96 -15.96 -5.95 -1.62
CA ARG A 96 -16.73 -6.86 -0.78
C ARG A 96 -15.85 -7.67 0.19
N ARG A 97 -14.53 -7.64 -0.01
CA ARG A 97 -13.55 -8.40 0.75
C ARG A 97 -12.17 -7.72 0.70
N ILE A 98 -11.35 -7.93 1.74
CA ILE A 98 -9.95 -7.49 1.76
C ILE A 98 -9.10 -8.68 1.32
N ARG A 99 -8.33 -8.53 0.25
CA ARG A 99 -7.36 -9.50 -0.25
C ARG A 99 -6.05 -8.76 -0.52
N TRP A 100 -4.96 -9.52 -0.54
CA TRP A 100 -3.60 -9.00 -0.62
C TRP A 100 -3.13 -8.86 -2.06
N VAL A 101 -2.41 -7.78 -2.33
CA VAL A 101 -1.50 -7.63 -3.48
C VAL A 101 -0.35 -6.74 -3.01
N VAL A 102 0.88 -7.25 -3.08
CA VAL A 102 2.07 -6.43 -2.85
C VAL A 102 2.53 -5.81 -4.15
N GLY A 103 2.57 -4.48 -4.11
CA GLY A 103 3.26 -3.68 -5.12
C GLY A 103 4.77 -3.61 -4.86
N GLU A 104 5.49 -3.09 -5.86
CA GLU A 104 6.92 -2.77 -5.75
C GLU A 104 7.21 -1.66 -4.72
N ASP A 105 8.49 -1.31 -4.55
CA ASP A 105 8.90 -0.16 -3.72
C ASP A 105 8.69 1.14 -4.51
N TYR A 106 7.91 2.09 -3.98
CA TYR A 106 7.54 3.32 -4.72
C TYR A 106 7.95 4.64 -4.06
N SER A 107 9.03 4.61 -3.27
CA SER A 107 9.55 5.78 -2.54
C SER A 107 11.06 5.75 -2.38
#